data_AF-A0A919F2F2-F1
#
_entry.id   AF-A0A919F2F2-F1
#
_cell.length_a   1.000
_cell.length_b   1.000
_cell.length_c   1.000
_cell.angle_alpha   90.00
_cell.angle_beta   90.00
_cell.angle_gamma   90.00
#
_symmetry.space_group_name_H-M   'P 1'
#
loop_
_entity.id
_entity.type
_entity.pdbx_description
1 polymer ?
#
loop_
_entity_poly.entity_id
_entity_poly.type
_entity_poly.pdbx_seq_one_letter_code
_entity_poly.pdbx_strand_id
1 'polypeptide(L)'
;MNRPLSSAERSVQRRQNWLKEEAAKARESRGEAGQMEFWLRLARSRMAKDVKAGRGDVYSGFALICRLFITAMDQRVAGNGRIWNDLLQYAEQVVAKHPPRD
;
A
#
# COMPACT_ATOMS: atom_id res chain seq x y z
N MET A 1 23.91 1.54 -22.99
CA MET A 1 23.11 0.43 -23.55
C MET A 1 22.30 -0.19 -22.43
N ASN A 2 20.97 -0.16 -22.50
CA ASN A 2 20.12 -0.85 -21.51
C ASN A 2 20.07 -2.34 -21.88
N ARG A 3 20.57 -3.20 -20.98
CA ARG A 3 20.41 -4.64 -21.16
C ARG A 3 18.92 -4.98 -21.19
N PRO A 4 18.48 -5.92 -22.04
CA PRO A 4 17.12 -6.41 -21.97
C PRO A 4 16.83 -6.96 -20.58
N LEU A 5 15.61 -6.70 -20.10
CA LEU A 5 15.15 -7.20 -18.81
C LEU A 5 15.15 -8.74 -18.80
N SER A 6 15.69 -9.30 -17.73
CA SER A 6 15.58 -10.74 -17.45
C SER A 6 14.11 -11.16 -17.34
N SER A 7 13.86 -12.46 -17.42
CA SER A 7 12.50 -13.00 -17.25
C SER A 7 11.88 -12.61 -15.89
N ALA A 8 12.69 -12.64 -14.83
CA ALA A 8 12.28 -12.24 -13.49
C ALA A 8 11.91 -10.74 -13.42
N GLU A 9 12.74 -9.87 -13.98
CA GLU A 9 12.48 -8.42 -14.03
C GLU A 9 11.22 -8.10 -14.85
N ARG A 10 11.00 -8.80 -15.96
CA ARG A 10 9.75 -8.67 -16.77
C ARG A 10 8.52 -9.15 -16.00
N SER A 11 8.64 -10.20 -15.20
CA SER A 11 7.54 -10.69 -14.35
C SER A 11 7.17 -9.65 -13.30
N VAL A 12 8.16 -9.10 -12.59
CA VAL A 12 7.96 -8.04 -11.59
C VAL A 12 7.34 -6.80 -12.22
N GLN A 13 7.84 -6.36 -13.38
CA GLN A 13 7.29 -5.20 -14.08
C GLN A 13 5.83 -5.40 -14.49
N ARG A 14 5.49 -6.56 -15.07
CA ARG A 14 4.10 -6.88 -15.44
C ARG A 14 3.18 -6.89 -14.23
N ARG A 15 3.64 -7.45 -13.11
CA ARG A 15 2.90 -7.47 -11.83
C ARG A 15 2.63 -6.05 -11.32
N GLN A 16 3.65 -5.19 -11.35
CA GLN A 16 3.52 -3.80 -10.92
C GLN A 16 2.56 -3.01 -11.80
N ASN A 17 2.61 -3.21 -13.12
CA ASN A 17 1.68 -2.57 -14.04
C ASN A 17 0.24 -3.03 -13.77
N TRP A 18 0.04 -4.34 -13.61
CA TRP A 18 -1.27 -4.89 -13.25
C TRP A 18 -1.83 -4.30 -11.95
N LEU A 19 -1.00 -4.19 -10.89
CA LEU A 19 -1.44 -3.58 -9.63
C LEU A 19 -1.87 -2.12 -9.79
N LYS A 20 -1.14 -1.34 -10.59
CA LYS A 20 -1.47 0.06 -10.87
C LYS A 20 -2.77 0.17 -11.68
N GLU A 21 -2.92 -0.66 -12.71
CA GLU A 21 -4.12 -0.69 -13.56
C GLU A 21 -5.37 -1.09 -12.78
N GLU A 22 -5.30 -2.12 -11.94
CA GLU A 22 -6.45 -2.54 -11.13
C GLU A 22 -6.84 -1.50 -10.08
N ALA A 23 -5.84 -0.86 -9.44
CA ALA A 23 -6.09 0.25 -8.53
C ALA A 23 -6.74 1.44 -9.27
N ALA A 24 -6.31 1.74 -10.49
CA ALA A 24 -6.88 2.80 -11.33
C ALA A 24 -8.31 2.48 -11.75
N LYS A 25 -8.60 1.28 -12.26
CA LYS A 25 -9.96 0.84 -12.60
C LYS A 25 -10.90 0.90 -11.40
N ALA A 26 -10.42 0.47 -10.23
CA ALA A 26 -11.21 0.55 -9.00
C ALA A 26 -11.52 2.00 -8.62
N ARG A 27 -10.58 2.92 -8.84
CA ARG A 27 -10.76 4.36 -8.65
C ARG A 27 -11.75 4.95 -9.65
N GLU A 28 -11.65 4.60 -10.92
CA GLU A 28 -12.57 5.06 -11.96
C GLU A 28 -14.01 4.63 -11.68
N SER A 29 -14.21 3.41 -11.17
CA SER A 29 -15.54 2.87 -10.88
C SER A 29 -16.17 3.40 -9.58
N ARG A 30 -15.38 3.64 -8.52
CA ARG A 30 -15.90 3.91 -7.16
C ARG A 30 -15.20 5.09 -6.44
N GLY A 31 -14.43 5.90 -7.16
CA GLY A 31 -13.63 6.98 -6.59
C GLY A 31 -12.49 6.49 -5.68
N GLU A 32 -11.96 7.38 -4.84
CA GLU A 32 -10.87 7.07 -3.89
C GLU A 32 -11.20 5.87 -2.99
N ALA A 33 -12.46 5.71 -2.61
CA ALA A 33 -12.93 4.58 -1.82
C ALA A 33 -12.68 3.24 -2.53
N GLY A 34 -12.92 3.19 -3.85
CA GLY A 34 -12.60 2.01 -4.65
C GLY A 34 -11.13 1.65 -4.67
N GLN A 35 -10.26 2.67 -4.79
CA GLN A 35 -8.81 2.47 -4.75
C GLN A 35 -8.35 1.97 -3.37
N MET A 36 -8.87 2.56 -2.29
CA MET A 36 -8.61 2.14 -0.92
C MET A 36 -9.02 0.68 -0.68
N GLU A 37 -10.24 0.30 -1.08
CA GLU A 37 -10.75 -1.06 -0.93
C GLU A 37 -9.91 -2.10 -1.67
N PHE A 38 -9.43 -1.77 -2.87
CA PHE A 38 -8.55 -2.65 -3.64
C PHE A 38 -7.27 -2.97 -2.84
N TRP A 39 -6.59 -1.94 -2.33
CA TRP A 39 -5.37 -2.12 -1.55
C TRP A 39 -5.62 -2.86 -0.23
N LEU A 40 -6.73 -2.56 0.45
CA LEU A 40 -7.10 -3.25 1.68
C LEU A 40 -7.33 -4.76 1.45
N ARG A 41 -8.01 -5.12 0.36
CA ARG A 41 -8.24 -6.53 0.00
C ARG A 41 -6.94 -7.25 -0.30
N LEU A 42 -6.02 -6.60 -1.01
CA LEU A 42 -4.71 -7.14 -1.31
C LEU A 42 -3.87 -7.34 -0.04
N ALA A 43 -3.83 -6.33 0.84
CA ALA A 43 -3.14 -6.40 2.12
C ALA A 43 -3.67 -7.56 2.98
N ARG A 44 -4.99 -7.69 3.15
CA ARG A 44 -5.63 -8.79 3.88
C ARG A 44 -5.23 -10.16 3.32
N SER A 45 -5.24 -10.30 1.99
CA SER A 45 -4.85 -11.56 1.33
C SER A 45 -3.38 -11.91 1.59
N ARG A 46 -2.48 -10.92 1.59
CA ARG A 46 -1.05 -11.13 1.89
C ARG A 46 -0.80 -11.48 3.34
N MET A 47 -1.43 -10.76 4.26
CA MET A 47 -1.35 -11.05 5.69
C MET A 47 -1.80 -12.49 5.98
N ALA A 48 -2.88 -12.96 5.34
CA ALA A 48 -3.32 -14.35 5.49
C ALA A 48 -2.27 -15.37 5.01
N LYS A 49 -1.50 -15.06 3.95
CA LYS A 49 -0.37 -15.92 3.50
C LYS A 49 0.78 -15.89 4.49
N ASP A 50 1.12 -14.71 5.02
CA ASP A 50 2.19 -14.54 6.01
C ASP A 50 1.90 -15.29 7.30
N VAL A 51 0.67 -15.20 7.79
CA VAL A 51 0.21 -15.93 8.98
C VAL A 51 0.31 -17.44 8.76
N LYS A 52 -0.11 -17.95 7.59
CA LYS A 52 0.07 -19.38 7.25
C LYS A 52 1.54 -19.80 7.20
N ALA A 53 2.44 -18.87 6.93
CA ALA A 53 3.89 -19.08 6.93
C ALA A 53 4.56 -18.77 8.27
N GLY A 54 3.80 -18.61 9.35
CA GLY A 54 4.32 -18.39 10.71
C GLY A 54 4.66 -16.93 11.06
N ARG A 55 4.40 -15.97 10.16
CA ARG A 55 4.64 -14.53 10.38
C ARG A 55 3.36 -13.83 10.87
N GLY A 56 2.96 -14.14 12.10
CA GLY A 56 1.72 -13.62 12.70
C GLY A 56 1.80 -12.16 13.17
N ASP A 57 3.00 -11.63 13.31
CA ASP A 57 3.31 -10.24 13.72
C ASP A 57 2.71 -9.19 12.76
N VAL A 58 2.39 -9.59 11.52
CA VAL A 58 1.70 -8.76 10.52
C VAL A 58 0.37 -8.19 11.02
N TYR A 59 -0.36 -8.89 11.89
CA TYR A 59 -1.61 -8.37 12.46
C TYR A 59 -1.37 -7.19 13.40
N SER A 60 -0.39 -7.32 14.30
CA SER A 60 0.00 -6.24 15.22
C SER A 60 0.56 -5.04 14.46
N GLY A 61 1.37 -5.28 13.41
CA GLY A 61 1.87 -4.24 12.53
C GLY A 61 0.75 -3.48 11.81
N PHE A 62 -0.19 -4.20 11.21
CA PHE A 62 -1.34 -3.58 10.54
C PHE A 62 -2.22 -2.78 11.52
N ALA A 63 -2.49 -3.32 12.71
CA ALA A 63 -3.25 -2.62 13.74
C ALA A 63 -2.57 -1.30 14.16
N LEU A 64 -1.24 -1.29 14.32
CA LEU A 64 -0.49 -0.08 14.62
C LEU A 64 -0.64 0.97 13.53
N ILE A 65 -0.55 0.57 12.25
CA ILE A 65 -0.72 1.47 11.10
C ILE A 65 -2.12 2.09 11.09
N CYS A 66 -3.18 1.29 11.34
CA CYS A 66 -4.54 1.81 11.46
C CYS A 66 -4.67 2.85 12.56
N ARG A 67 -4.13 2.58 13.76
CA ARG A 67 -4.17 3.56 14.87
C ARG A 67 -3.38 4.83 14.55
N LEU A 68 -2.21 4.70 13.89
CA LEU A 68 -1.41 5.85 13.45
C LEU A 68 -2.20 6.73 12.48
N PHE A 69 -2.89 6.12 11.52
CA PHE A 69 -3.72 6.85 10.56
C PHE A 69 -4.87 7.59 11.25
N ILE A 70 -5.59 6.92 12.18
CA ILE A 70 -6.65 7.54 12.98
C ILE A 70 -6.09 8.72 13.79
N THR A 71 -4.95 8.53 14.47
CA THR A 71 -4.27 9.59 15.23
C THR A 71 -3.95 10.80 14.35
N ALA A 72 -3.44 10.57 13.14
CA ALA A 72 -3.15 11.64 12.19
C ALA A 72 -4.40 12.39 11.74
N MET A 73 -5.53 11.69 11.55
CA MET A 73 -6.82 12.32 11.25
C MET A 73 -7.31 13.20 12.40
N ASP A 74 -7.26 12.68 13.63
CA ASP A 74 -7.70 13.42 14.82
C ASP A 74 -6.89 14.70 15.01
N GLN A 75 -5.56 14.62 14.86
CA GLN A 75 -4.67 15.77 14.96
C GLN A 75 -4.95 16.80 13.86
N ARG A 76 -5.24 16.36 12.64
CA ARG A 76 -5.62 17.24 11.53
C ARG A 76 -6.92 18.00 11.85
N VAL A 77 -7.93 17.32 12.40
CA VAL A 77 -9.20 17.95 12.81
C VAL A 77 -8.97 18.94 13.96
N ALA A 78 -8.05 18.64 14.88
CA ALA A 78 -7.64 19.54 15.95
C ALA A 78 -6.78 20.74 15.51
N GLY A 79 -6.56 20.92 14.20
CA GLY A 79 -5.77 22.01 13.63
C GLY A 79 -4.26 21.75 13.56
N ASN A 80 -3.79 20.60 14.04
CA ASN A 80 -2.40 20.16 13.92
C ASN A 80 -2.20 19.21 12.72
N GLY A 81 -2.10 19.79 11.53
CA GLY A 81 -1.95 19.04 10.28
C GLY A 81 -0.55 18.42 10.04
N ARG A 82 0.42 18.65 10.93
CA ARG A 82 1.81 18.23 10.69
C ARG A 82 1.95 16.71 10.60
N ILE A 83 1.38 15.98 11.56
CA ILE A 83 1.46 14.51 11.61
C ILE A 83 0.82 13.89 10.35
N TRP A 84 -0.29 14.47 9.89
CA TRP A 84 -0.94 14.04 8.66
C TRP A 84 -0.03 14.19 7.43
N ASN A 85 0.59 15.37 7.27
CA ASN A 85 1.47 15.65 6.14
C ASN A 85 2.72 14.77 6.16
N ASP A 86 3.38 14.67 7.32
CA ASP A 86 4.60 13.86 7.50
C ASP A 86 4.31 12.38 7.21
N LEU A 87 3.17 11.85 7.68
CA LEU A 87 2.75 10.48 7.42
C LEU A 87 2.54 10.20 5.93
N LEU A 88 1.81 11.07 5.23
CA LEU A 88 1.54 10.91 3.80
C LEU A 88 2.83 11.03 2.97
N GLN A 89 3.68 12.01 3.29
CA GLN A 89 4.97 12.18 2.61
C GLN A 89 5.85 10.95 2.77
N TYR A 90 5.95 10.41 4.00
CA TYR A 90 6.72 9.19 4.24
C TYR A 90 6.14 7.99 3.48
N ALA A 91 4.82 7.81 3.50
CA ALA A 91 4.16 6.72 2.78
C ALA A 91 4.41 6.80 1.27
N GLU A 92 4.28 8.00 0.67
CA GLU A 92 4.55 8.23 -0.75
C GLU A 92 6.00 7.89 -1.12
N GLN A 93 6.97 8.38 -0.34
CA GLN A 93 8.38 8.11 -0.57
C GLN A 93 8.72 6.62 -0.49
N VAL A 94 8.21 5.92 0.54
CA VAL A 94 8.45 4.49 0.73
C VAL A 94 7.83 3.69 -0.40
N VAL A 95 6.59 3.97 -0.79
CA VAL A 95 5.90 3.25 -1.88
C VAL A 95 6.55 3.54 -3.24
N ALA A 96 7.02 4.77 -3.48
CA ALA A 96 7.73 5.11 -4.70
C ALA A 96 9.06 4.35 -4.82
N LYS A 97 9.81 4.25 -3.72
CA LYS A 97 11.12 3.56 -3.69
C LYS A 97 10.98 2.03 -3.64
N HIS A 98 9.96 1.53 -2.94
CA HIS A 98 9.73 0.12 -2.66
C HIS A 98 8.28 -0.26 -3.00
N PRO A 99 7.87 -0.19 -4.27
CA PRO A 99 6.50 -0.48 -4.67
C PRO A 99 6.11 -1.92 -4.27
N PRO A 100 4.85 -2.18 -3.91
CA PRO A 100 4.38 -3.51 -3.56
C PRO A 100 4.77 -4.54 -4.63
N ARG A 101 5.60 -5.50 -4.23
CA ARG A 101 5.92 -6.70 -5.00
C ARG A 101 5.11 -7.84 -4.38
N ASP A 102 4.56 -8.72 -5.19
CA ASP A 102 4.03 -10.00 -4.71
C ASP A 102 5.09 -11.05 -4.91
#